data_AF-A0A957NF43-F1
#
_entry.id   AF-A0A957NF43-F1
#
_cell.length_a   1.000
_cell.length_b   1.000
_cell.length_c   1.000
_cell.angle_alpha   90.00
_cell.angle_beta   90.00
_cell.angle_gamma   90.00
#
_symmetry.space_group_name_H-M   'P 1'
#
loop_
_entity.id
_entity.type
_entity.pdbx_description
1 polymer ?
#
loop_
_entity_poly.entity_id
_entity_poly.type
_entity_poly.pdbx_seq_one_letter_code
_entity_poly.pdbx_strand_id
1 'polypeptide(L)'
;MTTGEGEREGGLLYDFYRAELWKRRIDSMDDAIDSAFKLFDSVISTIDGLSAETMEQLIQAAGAGDYAHLEEKMSRLAGSLSTRASQERIDPDFEAKQLLNLYTLCFTIYNFFWTALKAEMWRAVAESAEAGTPPPIHQLRAAFQQVANDVEIVQRALVQRRRERDSAGNQNVSLTGRALFIADKLAFMALAPAQPLLPARVNPIAFLSRETHLHHVPYHDNFVLIGIKYDHLPPAINQRAYGDQRLDELPPLPTFELMAIAHEVGHYVYHQAWIEGERIATWSAQQFDHPWREEIFADCYGCLIGGPLLALSLQALLAYSDDNAACANDGDHPTALLRPFILSEILRTLAALQPDRYPFAGVARQLNENWAMTLQRHGHRVAGAASDGQCIVQAHSGEEYEVGPALAPLRPMIHAYAERLLAHLSPDAWDEAAAPKRPPRLPWTDAHPADLHDYDRVMAAMTGFELAFAPIPNHALVGYGGVNQAGLQQYIDQWRDSGPLTIGGHKRPLSDGEGRAL
;
A
#
# COMPACT_ATOMS: atom_id res chain seq x y z
N MET A 1 64.81 16.36 -15.77
CA MET A 1 63.43 16.56 -16.28
C MET A 1 62.90 15.22 -16.73
N THR A 2 62.23 14.52 -15.84
CA THR A 2 61.38 13.35 -16.12
C THR A 2 60.28 13.44 -15.06
N THR A 3 59.09 13.83 -15.50
CA THR A 3 57.92 14.11 -14.68
C THR A 3 57.32 12.80 -14.17
N GLY A 4 57.25 12.66 -12.84
CA GLY A 4 56.40 11.70 -12.17
C GLY A 4 54.99 12.27 -12.08
N GLU A 5 54.10 11.82 -12.96
CA GLU A 5 52.68 12.24 -13.00
C GLU A 5 51.71 11.04 -12.95
N GLY A 6 52.18 9.83 -12.62
CA GLY A 6 51.34 8.62 -12.63
C GLY A 6 50.59 8.27 -11.34
N GLU A 7 50.89 8.89 -10.19
CA GLU A 7 50.38 8.43 -8.88
C GLU A 7 49.31 9.32 -8.24
N ARG A 8 48.87 10.42 -8.88
CA ARG A 8 47.95 11.39 -8.25
C ARG A 8 46.47 11.23 -8.59
N GLU A 9 46.11 10.48 -9.63
CA GLU A 9 44.68 10.30 -9.98
C GLU A 9 43.95 9.34 -9.03
N GLY A 10 44.66 8.43 -8.36
CA GLY A 10 44.06 7.53 -7.35
C GLY A 10 43.70 8.22 -6.02
N GLY A 11 44.33 9.37 -5.70
CA GLY A 11 44.12 10.06 -4.41
C GLY A 11 42.84 10.89 -4.35
N LEU A 12 42.37 11.42 -5.47
CA LEU A 12 41.18 12.29 -5.52
C LEU A 12 39.86 11.50 -5.42
N LEU A 13 39.82 10.25 -5.88
CA LEU A 13 38.64 9.41 -5.69
C LEU A 13 38.44 9.06 -4.21
N TYR A 14 39.52 8.84 -3.44
CA TYR A 14 39.43 8.53 -2.01
C TYR A 14 39.11 9.75 -1.12
N ASP A 15 39.43 10.97 -1.55
CA ASP A 15 39.14 12.19 -0.78
C ASP A 15 37.65 12.50 -0.64
N PHE A 16 36.81 11.99 -1.55
CA PHE A 16 35.35 12.09 -1.44
C PHE A 16 34.73 11.08 -0.47
N TYR A 17 35.53 10.13 0.05
CA TYR A 17 35.06 9.02 0.89
C TYR A 17 35.78 8.92 2.23
N ARG A 18 36.41 10.01 2.67
CA ARG A 18 37.05 10.05 3.98
C ARG A 18 36.05 9.69 5.09
N ALA A 19 36.55 9.03 6.13
CA ALA A 19 35.76 8.55 7.27
C ALA A 19 34.85 9.63 7.86
N GLU A 20 35.22 10.91 7.74
CA GLU A 20 34.45 12.06 8.19
C GLU A 20 33.12 12.25 7.45
N LEU A 21 33.05 11.95 6.15
CA LEU A 21 31.78 12.04 5.39
C LEU A 21 30.82 10.92 5.77
N TRP A 22 31.34 9.71 5.95
CA TRP A 22 30.55 8.59 6.47
C TRP A 22 30.06 8.85 7.87
N LYS A 23 30.93 9.37 8.74
CA LYS A 23 30.56 9.80 10.08
C LYS A 23 29.41 10.81 10.05
N ARG A 24 29.52 11.88 9.24
CA ARG A 24 28.43 12.87 9.10
C ARG A 24 27.11 12.26 8.61
N ARG A 25 27.14 11.28 7.71
CA ARG A 25 25.92 10.60 7.24
C ARG A 25 25.30 9.71 8.32
N ILE A 26 26.14 9.02 9.09
CA ILE A 26 25.69 8.22 10.24
C ILE A 26 25.08 9.15 11.29
N ASP A 27 25.77 10.23 11.65
CA ASP A 27 25.29 11.23 12.61
C ASP A 27 23.94 11.84 12.14
N SER A 28 23.82 12.18 10.85
CA SER A 28 22.56 12.70 10.28
C SER A 28 21.42 11.68 10.29
N MET A 29 21.71 10.38 10.16
CA MET A 29 20.69 9.34 10.24
C MET A 29 20.24 9.14 11.69
N ASP A 30 21.19 9.19 12.63
CA ASP A 30 20.91 9.13 14.07
C ASP A 30 19.98 10.28 14.47
N ASP A 31 20.31 11.51 14.06
CA ASP A 31 19.48 12.69 14.28
C ASP A 31 18.06 12.52 13.71
N ALA A 32 17.92 11.92 12.53
CA ALA A 32 16.63 11.69 11.89
C ALA A 32 15.79 10.65 12.66
N ILE A 33 16.41 9.55 13.09
CA ILE A 33 15.71 8.52 13.87
C ILE A 33 15.35 9.04 15.27
N ASP A 34 16.26 9.75 15.93
CA ASP A 34 16.00 10.43 17.20
C ASP A 34 14.85 11.43 17.08
N SER A 35 14.79 12.17 15.98
CA SER A 35 13.67 13.07 15.70
C SER A 35 12.36 12.31 15.54
N ALA A 36 12.36 11.10 14.95
CA ALA A 36 11.19 10.25 14.90
C ALA A 36 10.72 9.84 16.31
N PHE A 37 11.62 9.38 17.17
CA PHE A 37 11.27 9.04 18.56
C PHE A 37 10.73 10.22 19.37
N LYS A 38 11.31 11.43 19.20
CA LYS A 38 10.77 12.66 19.80
C LYS A 38 9.38 13.02 19.27
N LEU A 39 9.10 12.74 18.00
CA LEU A 39 7.76 12.90 17.43
C LEU A 39 6.77 11.91 18.02
N PHE A 40 7.19 10.65 18.25
CA PHE A 40 6.37 9.67 18.98
C PHE A 40 5.98 10.22 20.35
N ASP A 41 6.92 10.73 21.16
CA ASP A 41 6.62 11.35 22.45
C ASP A 41 5.54 12.43 22.35
N SER A 42 5.65 13.30 21.34
CA SER A 42 4.67 14.37 21.12
C SER A 42 3.31 13.86 20.66
N VAL A 43 3.23 12.81 19.86
CA VAL A 43 1.96 12.27 19.35
C VAL A 43 1.29 11.42 20.41
N ILE A 44 2.04 10.52 21.04
CA ILE A 44 1.55 9.63 22.08
C ILE A 44 1.09 10.36 23.33
N SER A 45 1.80 11.41 23.76
CA SER A 45 1.37 12.18 24.94
C SER A 45 0.00 12.87 24.76
N THR A 46 -0.54 12.90 23.53
CA THR A 46 -1.92 13.34 23.28
C THR A 46 -2.97 12.26 23.53
N ILE A 47 -2.55 11.02 23.76
CA ILE A 47 -3.39 9.87 24.08
C ILE A 47 -3.20 9.55 25.57
N ASP A 48 -4.23 9.83 26.37
CA ASP A 48 -4.18 9.81 27.83
C ASP A 48 -3.64 8.48 28.40
N GLY A 49 -2.46 8.48 29.01
CA GLY A 49 -1.92 7.28 29.68
C GLY A 49 -1.01 6.41 28.80
N LEU A 50 -0.71 6.82 27.57
CA LEU A 50 0.43 6.31 26.82
C LEU A 50 1.63 7.28 26.92
N SER A 51 2.83 6.73 27.09
CA SER A 51 4.12 7.44 26.99
C SER A 51 5.09 6.62 26.14
N ALA A 52 6.14 7.22 25.55
CA ALA A 52 7.16 6.43 24.85
C ALA A 52 7.82 5.41 25.79
N GLU A 53 8.07 5.78 27.04
CA GLU A 53 8.55 4.85 28.07
C GLU A 53 7.60 3.65 28.23
N THR A 54 6.28 3.88 28.23
CA THR A 54 5.30 2.78 28.31
C THR A 54 5.38 1.87 27.09
N MET A 55 5.46 2.42 25.86
CA MET A 55 5.62 1.59 24.66
C MET A 55 6.95 0.84 24.63
N GLU A 56 8.04 1.50 25.02
CA GLU A 56 9.35 0.88 25.09
C GLU A 56 9.34 -0.28 26.10
N GLN A 57 8.78 -0.07 27.30
CA GLN A 57 8.58 -1.13 28.29
C GLN A 57 7.69 -2.24 27.77
N LEU A 58 6.64 -1.93 27.01
CA LEU A 58 5.75 -2.92 26.39
C LEU A 58 6.52 -3.76 25.36
N ILE A 59 7.29 -3.13 24.48
CA ILE A 59 8.10 -3.80 23.45
C ILE A 59 9.23 -4.63 24.09
N GLN A 60 9.92 -4.08 25.09
CA GLN A 60 10.97 -4.79 25.82
C GLN A 60 10.39 -5.97 26.62
N ALA A 61 9.25 -5.80 27.28
CA ALA A 61 8.61 -6.84 28.07
C ALA A 61 8.03 -7.97 27.21
N ALA A 62 7.63 -7.69 25.98
CA ALA A 62 7.21 -8.72 25.04
C ALA A 62 8.37 -9.68 24.69
N GLY A 63 9.62 -9.20 24.77
CA GLY A 63 10.80 -9.99 24.42
C GLY A 63 10.64 -10.68 23.07
N ALA A 64 11.37 -11.77 22.85
CA ALA A 64 11.22 -12.56 21.62
C ALA A 64 9.97 -13.46 21.59
N GLY A 65 9.00 -13.38 22.52
CA GLY A 65 8.00 -14.47 22.57
C GLY A 65 6.75 -14.39 23.44
N ASP A 66 6.41 -13.31 24.15
CA ASP A 66 5.16 -13.25 24.93
C ASP A 66 4.16 -12.21 24.38
N TYR A 67 3.67 -12.49 23.17
CA TYR A 67 2.74 -11.62 22.43
C TYR A 67 1.34 -11.55 23.02
N ALA A 68 0.86 -12.65 23.62
CA ALA A 68 -0.44 -12.68 24.27
C ALA A 68 -0.50 -11.72 25.46
N HIS A 69 0.59 -11.64 26.24
CA HIS A 69 0.72 -10.68 27.34
C HIS A 69 0.79 -9.23 26.87
N LEU A 70 1.46 -8.98 25.74
CA LEU A 70 1.53 -7.65 25.15
C LEU A 70 0.15 -7.18 24.65
N GLU A 71 -0.57 -8.05 23.94
CA GLU A 71 -1.94 -7.79 23.47
C GLU A 71 -2.91 -7.61 24.65
N GLU A 72 -2.75 -8.38 25.72
CA GLU A 72 -3.53 -8.20 26.95
C GLU A 72 -3.24 -6.85 27.62
N LYS A 73 -1.97 -6.47 27.77
CA LYS A 73 -1.59 -5.16 28.33
C LYS A 73 -2.10 -4.01 27.49
N MET A 74 -1.99 -4.12 26.16
CA MET A 74 -2.57 -3.16 25.24
C MET A 74 -4.08 -3.06 25.39
N SER A 75 -4.78 -4.19 25.42
CA SER A 75 -6.24 -4.23 25.58
C SER A 75 -6.67 -3.60 26.92
N ARG A 76 -5.88 -3.79 27.99
CA ARG A 76 -6.12 -3.15 29.29
C ARG A 76 -5.86 -1.64 29.24
N LEU A 77 -4.78 -1.20 28.59
CA LEU A 77 -4.44 0.20 28.42
C LEU A 77 -5.51 0.92 27.58
N ALA A 78 -5.95 0.27 26.51
CA ALA A 78 -6.97 0.78 25.61
C ALA A 78 -8.37 0.80 26.24
N GLY A 79 -8.71 -0.22 27.04
CA GLY A 79 -9.89 -0.20 27.90
C GLY A 79 -9.89 0.94 28.93
N SER A 80 -8.72 1.44 29.35
CA SER A 80 -8.62 2.63 30.20
C SER A 80 -8.83 3.94 29.44
N LEU A 81 -8.44 3.98 28.15
CA LEU A 81 -8.64 5.09 27.23
C LEU A 81 -10.11 5.29 26.82
N SER A 82 -10.89 4.21 26.76
CA SER A 82 -12.26 4.23 26.23
C SER A 82 -13.26 5.05 27.07
N THR A 83 -12.93 5.40 28.31
CA THR A 83 -13.85 6.14 29.22
C THR A 83 -14.08 7.60 28.81
N ARG A 84 -13.25 8.18 27.93
CA ARG A 84 -13.42 9.53 27.33
C ARG A 84 -13.88 9.53 25.87
N ALA A 85 -13.82 8.38 25.18
CA ALA A 85 -13.94 8.28 23.71
C ALA A 85 -15.38 8.33 23.15
N SER A 86 -16.41 8.46 24.00
CA SER A 86 -17.81 8.42 23.54
C SER A 86 -18.22 9.58 22.63
N GLN A 87 -17.41 10.64 22.54
CA GLN A 87 -17.66 11.79 21.67
C GLN A 87 -16.92 11.75 20.32
N GLU A 88 -15.75 11.11 20.25
CA GLU A 88 -14.85 11.24 19.09
C GLU A 88 -15.01 10.19 18.00
N ARG A 89 -15.89 9.20 18.20
CA ARG A 89 -16.35 8.34 17.11
C ARG A 89 -15.22 7.55 16.41
N ILE A 90 -14.13 7.23 17.12
CA ILE A 90 -12.97 6.45 16.66
C ILE A 90 -12.76 5.29 17.63
N ASP A 91 -12.28 4.16 17.13
CA ASP A 91 -11.83 3.03 17.95
C ASP A 91 -10.44 3.33 18.54
N PRO A 92 -10.35 3.74 19.82
CA PRO A 92 -9.08 4.16 20.41
C PRO A 92 -8.07 3.02 20.49
N ASP A 93 -8.55 1.77 20.56
CA ASP A 93 -7.71 0.58 20.64
C ASP A 93 -6.98 0.36 19.32
N PHE A 94 -7.70 0.49 18.21
CA PHE A 94 -7.11 0.38 16.88
C PHE A 94 -6.16 1.54 16.58
N GLU A 95 -6.50 2.77 16.97
CA GLU A 95 -5.61 3.93 16.80
C GLU A 95 -4.29 3.76 17.57
N ALA A 96 -4.38 3.40 18.86
CA ALA A 96 -3.21 3.12 19.69
C ALA A 96 -2.34 2.00 19.09
N LYS A 97 -2.98 0.98 18.50
CA LYS A 97 -2.28 -0.10 17.81
C LYS A 97 -1.55 0.37 16.55
N GLN A 98 -2.12 1.24 15.74
CA GLN A 98 -1.41 1.78 14.57
C GLN A 98 -0.20 2.61 14.98
N LEU A 99 -0.29 3.37 16.08
CA LEU A 99 0.85 4.09 16.61
C LEU A 99 1.94 3.16 17.15
N LEU A 100 1.55 2.05 17.79
CA LEU A 100 2.52 1.03 18.20
C LEU A 100 3.14 0.30 17.00
N ASN A 101 2.38 0.03 15.94
CA ASN A 101 2.90 -0.52 14.69
C ASN A 101 3.96 0.43 14.09
N LEU A 102 3.66 1.72 14.01
CA LEU A 102 4.60 2.74 13.56
C LEU A 102 5.85 2.80 14.45
N TYR A 103 5.69 2.74 15.78
CA TYR A 103 6.81 2.75 16.71
C TYR A 103 7.69 1.50 16.52
N THR A 104 7.06 0.34 16.44
CA THR A 104 7.76 -0.95 16.22
C THR A 104 8.52 -0.94 14.90
N LEU A 105 7.90 -0.40 13.84
CA LEU A 105 8.55 -0.22 12.55
C LEU A 105 9.76 0.72 12.67
N CYS A 106 9.62 1.88 13.32
CA CYS A 106 10.72 2.82 13.56
C CYS A 106 11.88 2.16 14.32
N PHE A 107 11.56 1.42 15.38
CA PHE A 107 12.55 0.70 16.18
C PHE A 107 13.23 -0.42 15.39
N THR A 108 12.50 -1.06 14.48
CA THR A 108 13.06 -2.07 13.58
C THR A 108 14.01 -1.44 12.57
N ILE A 109 13.65 -0.29 11.98
CA ILE A 109 14.54 0.49 11.10
C ILE A 109 15.80 0.90 11.86
N TYR A 110 15.66 1.41 13.09
CA TYR A 110 16.78 1.78 13.96
C TYR A 110 17.73 0.60 14.19
N ASN A 111 17.19 -0.55 14.61
CA ASN A 111 18.02 -1.72 14.88
C ASN A 111 18.66 -2.26 13.61
N PHE A 112 17.94 -2.32 12.49
CA PHE A 112 18.51 -2.70 11.22
C PHE A 112 19.68 -1.78 10.83
N PHE A 113 19.49 -0.47 10.94
CA PHE A 113 20.51 0.52 10.61
C PHE A 113 21.79 0.30 11.44
N TRP A 114 21.64 0.20 12.77
CA TRP A 114 22.77 0.11 13.70
C TRP A 114 23.46 -1.25 13.71
N THR A 115 22.70 -2.34 13.59
CA THR A 115 23.22 -3.70 13.76
C THR A 115 23.58 -4.37 12.45
N ALA A 116 22.79 -4.17 11.39
CA ALA A 116 22.97 -4.87 10.12
C ALA A 116 23.65 -3.97 9.09
N LEU A 117 23.04 -2.84 8.72
CA LEU A 117 23.54 -2.01 7.62
C LEU A 117 24.93 -1.45 7.92
N LYS A 118 25.12 -0.91 9.13
CA LYS A 118 26.42 -0.37 9.54
C LYS A 118 27.52 -1.44 9.51
N ALA A 119 27.24 -2.63 10.03
CA ALA A 119 28.21 -3.73 10.05
C ALA A 119 28.57 -4.17 8.62
N GLU A 120 27.56 -4.31 7.76
CA GLU A 120 27.72 -4.72 6.37
C GLU A 120 28.49 -3.69 5.54
N MET A 121 28.25 -2.40 5.76
CA MET A 121 29.07 -1.35 5.14
C MET A 121 30.54 -1.43 5.53
N TRP A 122 30.84 -1.61 6.83
CA TRP A 122 32.22 -1.73 7.29
C TRP A 122 32.90 -2.95 6.69
N ARG A 123 32.17 -4.07 6.60
CA ARG A 123 32.62 -5.28 5.92
C ARG A 123 32.93 -5.01 4.45
N ALA A 124 31.99 -4.45 3.69
CA ALA A 124 32.17 -4.15 2.27
C ALA A 124 33.34 -3.20 2.00
N VAL A 125 33.55 -2.20 2.86
CA VAL A 125 34.70 -1.28 2.77
C VAL A 125 36.01 -1.99 3.08
N ALA A 126 36.05 -2.83 4.12
CA ALA A 126 37.24 -3.60 4.48
C ALA A 126 37.62 -4.60 3.37
N GLU A 127 36.66 -5.37 2.86
CA GLU A 127 36.86 -6.33 1.77
C GLU A 127 37.37 -5.62 0.50
N SER A 128 36.81 -4.45 0.17
CA SER A 128 37.26 -3.66 -0.98
C SER A 128 38.69 -3.13 -0.79
N ALA A 129 39.04 -2.71 0.43
CA ALA A 129 40.40 -2.29 0.76
C ALA A 129 41.40 -3.45 0.66
N GLU A 130 41.04 -4.64 1.14
CA GLU A 130 41.85 -5.86 1.03
C GLU A 130 42.02 -6.30 -0.43
N ALA A 131 40.96 -6.20 -1.23
CA ALA A 131 40.98 -6.54 -2.65
C ALA A 131 41.65 -5.48 -3.54
N GLY A 132 41.95 -4.30 -3.00
CA GLY A 132 42.45 -3.16 -3.79
C GLY A 132 41.42 -2.64 -4.82
N THR A 133 40.13 -2.85 -4.56
CA THR A 133 39.03 -2.40 -5.43
C THR A 133 38.25 -1.26 -4.81
N PRO A 134 37.57 -0.41 -5.60
CA PRO A 134 36.65 0.58 -5.05
C PRO A 134 35.48 -0.11 -4.32
N PRO A 135 35.04 0.39 -3.14
CA PRO A 135 33.85 -0.11 -2.49
C PRO A 135 32.58 0.14 -3.31
N PRO A 136 31.50 -0.64 -3.10
CA PRO A 136 30.23 -0.52 -3.81
C PRO A 136 29.43 0.72 -3.34
N ILE A 137 30.00 1.91 -3.49
CA ILE A 137 29.49 3.17 -2.95
C ILE A 137 28.06 3.46 -3.38
N HIS A 138 27.69 3.12 -4.61
CA HIS A 138 26.35 3.37 -5.14
C HIS A 138 25.30 2.56 -4.37
N GLN A 139 25.59 1.29 -4.04
CA GLN A 139 24.72 0.43 -3.24
C GLN A 139 24.63 0.92 -1.81
N LEU A 140 25.76 1.29 -1.21
CA LEU A 140 25.77 1.84 0.15
C LEU A 140 24.94 3.14 0.22
N ARG A 141 25.11 4.05 -0.75
CA ARG A 141 24.32 5.29 -0.83
C ARG A 141 22.84 5.00 -1.01
N ALA A 142 22.48 4.04 -1.87
CA ALA A 142 21.10 3.64 -2.08
C ALA A 142 20.47 3.10 -0.79
N ALA A 143 21.19 2.25 -0.04
CA ALA A 143 20.73 1.76 1.26
C ALA A 143 20.47 2.89 2.27
N PHE A 144 21.37 3.88 2.39
CA PHE A 144 21.13 5.05 3.25
C PHE A 144 19.91 5.84 2.82
N GLN A 145 19.77 6.09 1.52
CA GLN A 145 18.65 6.87 1.00
C GLN A 145 17.33 6.15 1.29
N GLN A 146 17.30 4.82 1.13
CA GLN A 146 16.14 4.01 1.46
C GLN A 146 15.79 4.12 2.95
N VAL A 147 16.74 3.86 3.86
CA VAL A 147 16.50 3.99 5.31
C VAL A 147 16.00 5.40 5.67
N ALA A 148 16.60 6.45 5.11
CA ALA A 148 16.18 7.82 5.36
C ALA A 148 14.74 8.08 4.88
N ASN A 149 14.41 7.61 3.67
CA ASN A 149 13.06 7.72 3.12
C ASN A 149 12.05 6.94 3.99
N ASP A 150 12.41 5.77 4.50
CA ASP A 150 11.55 4.95 5.36
C ASP A 150 11.28 5.65 6.70
N VAL A 151 12.31 6.25 7.31
CA VAL A 151 12.17 7.08 8.52
C VAL A 151 11.27 8.28 8.25
N GLU A 152 11.45 8.96 7.11
CA GLU A 152 10.60 10.09 6.72
C GLU A 152 9.13 9.66 6.56
N ILE A 153 8.86 8.51 5.95
CA ILE A 153 7.50 7.97 5.82
C ILE A 153 6.89 7.71 7.20
N VAL A 154 7.64 7.11 8.13
CA VAL A 154 7.18 6.91 9.51
C VAL A 154 6.86 8.23 10.20
N GLN A 155 7.77 9.21 10.12
CA GLN A 155 7.56 10.55 10.69
C GLN A 155 6.31 11.23 10.09
N ARG A 156 6.15 11.13 8.78
CA ARG A 156 4.99 11.68 8.06
C ARG A 156 3.70 11.01 8.52
N ALA A 157 3.68 9.68 8.58
CA ALA A 157 2.53 8.89 9.03
C ALA A 157 2.12 9.24 10.48
N LEU A 158 3.08 9.56 11.34
CA LEU A 158 2.83 10.02 12.71
C LEU A 158 2.25 11.42 12.78
N VAL A 159 2.88 12.38 12.08
CA VAL A 159 2.41 13.77 12.06
C VAL A 159 0.99 13.84 11.52
N GLN A 160 0.67 13.04 10.50
CA GLN A 160 -0.67 12.96 9.91
C GLN A 160 -1.72 12.38 10.85
N ARG A 161 -1.32 11.65 11.89
CA ARG A 161 -2.19 11.09 12.95
C ARG A 161 -2.25 11.95 14.20
N ARG A 162 -1.61 13.12 14.21
CA ARG A 162 -1.59 14.01 15.37
C ARG A 162 -3.01 14.48 15.72
N ARG A 163 -3.28 14.54 17.02
CA ARG A 163 -4.49 15.17 17.59
C ARG A 163 -4.35 16.69 17.63
N GLU A 164 -5.43 17.39 17.30
CA GLU A 164 -5.54 18.84 17.30
C GLU A 164 -6.34 19.30 18.52
N ARG A 165 -5.93 20.43 19.11
CA ARG A 165 -6.71 21.05 20.18
C ARG A 165 -7.82 21.91 19.59
N ASP A 166 -9.06 21.68 20.02
CA ASP A 166 -10.18 22.56 19.71
C ASP A 166 -10.13 23.88 20.51
N SER A 167 -11.08 24.77 20.27
CA SER A 167 -11.20 26.05 20.98
C SER A 167 -11.47 25.92 22.48
N ALA A 168 -11.94 24.75 22.94
CA ALA A 168 -12.14 24.43 24.34
C ALA A 168 -10.91 23.73 24.97
N GLY A 169 -9.87 23.46 24.17
CA GLY A 169 -8.64 22.81 24.59
C GLY A 169 -8.69 21.28 24.58
N ASN A 170 -9.77 20.67 24.08
CA ASN A 170 -9.91 19.21 23.97
C ASN A 170 -9.11 18.69 22.77
N GLN A 171 -8.52 17.51 22.92
CA GLN A 171 -7.65 16.87 21.93
C GLN A 171 -8.44 15.96 20.99
N ASN A 172 -8.80 16.46 19.81
CA ASN A 172 -9.56 15.73 18.81
C ASN A 172 -8.63 15.13 17.75
N VAL A 173 -8.93 13.93 17.25
CA VAL A 173 -8.23 13.38 16.07
C VAL A 173 -8.44 14.29 14.87
N SER A 174 -7.33 14.68 14.21
CA SER A 174 -7.35 15.51 13.02
C SER A 174 -8.13 14.85 11.87
N LEU A 175 -8.58 15.65 10.90
CA LEU A 175 -9.26 15.12 9.70
C LEU A 175 -8.38 14.12 8.95
N THR A 176 -7.09 14.43 8.84
CA THR A 176 -6.04 13.57 8.28
C THR A 176 -5.95 12.25 9.04
N GLY A 177 -5.93 12.30 10.38
CA GLY A 177 -5.89 11.11 11.23
C GLY A 177 -7.12 10.22 11.06
N ARG A 178 -8.32 10.82 10.91
CA ARG A 178 -9.57 10.09 10.65
C ARG A 178 -9.55 9.37 9.30
N ALA A 179 -9.09 10.05 8.26
CA ALA A 179 -8.99 9.45 6.93
C ALA A 179 -7.99 8.28 6.92
N LEU A 180 -6.83 8.46 7.56
CA LEU A 180 -5.84 7.39 7.69
C LEU A 180 -6.35 6.23 8.53
N PHE A 181 -7.11 6.48 9.58
CA PHE A 181 -7.75 5.43 10.36
C PHE A 181 -8.69 4.57 9.49
N ILE A 182 -9.50 5.19 8.62
CA ILE A 182 -10.34 4.45 7.66
C ILE A 182 -9.47 3.66 6.68
N ALA A 183 -8.42 4.28 6.13
CA ALA A 183 -7.51 3.63 5.19
C ALA A 183 -6.79 2.42 5.82
N ASP A 184 -6.30 2.55 7.05
CA ASP A 184 -5.71 1.46 7.82
C ASP A 184 -6.71 0.30 7.94
N LYS A 185 -7.94 0.59 8.36
CA LYS A 185 -8.99 -0.43 8.49
C LYS A 185 -9.24 -1.17 7.18
N LEU A 186 -9.40 -0.44 6.08
CA LEU A 186 -9.59 -1.02 4.76
C LEU A 186 -8.39 -1.89 4.34
N ALA A 187 -7.17 -1.46 4.63
CA ALA A 187 -5.98 -2.24 4.33
C ALA A 187 -5.91 -3.54 5.13
N PHE A 188 -6.27 -3.50 6.43
CA PHE A 188 -6.38 -4.70 7.26
C PHE A 188 -7.41 -5.67 6.69
N MET A 189 -8.59 -5.16 6.31
CA MET A 189 -9.64 -6.00 5.74
C MET A 189 -9.23 -6.58 4.38
N ALA A 190 -8.54 -5.81 3.55
CA ALA A 190 -8.08 -6.26 2.24
C ALA A 190 -6.97 -7.32 2.33
N LEU A 191 -6.07 -7.22 3.30
CA LEU A 191 -4.96 -8.14 3.46
C LEU A 191 -5.37 -9.47 4.12
N ALA A 192 -6.40 -9.43 4.95
CA ALA A 192 -6.65 -10.53 5.86
C ALA A 192 -6.97 -11.89 5.21
N PRO A 193 -7.73 -11.99 4.10
CA PRO A 193 -7.96 -13.27 3.44
C PRO A 193 -6.66 -13.96 2.96
N ALA A 194 -5.61 -13.17 2.72
CA ALA A 194 -4.31 -13.66 2.28
C ALA A 194 -3.32 -13.92 3.44
N GLN A 195 -3.62 -13.55 4.68
CA GLN A 195 -2.70 -13.72 5.82
C GLN A 195 -2.16 -15.15 5.99
N PRO A 196 -2.97 -16.23 5.84
CA PRO A 196 -2.46 -17.60 5.94
C PRO A 196 -1.46 -17.98 4.84
N LEU A 197 -1.43 -17.22 3.74
CA LEU A 197 -0.54 -17.46 2.60
C LEU A 197 0.77 -16.68 2.73
N LEU A 198 0.88 -15.75 3.68
CA LEU A 198 2.05 -14.91 3.88
C LEU A 198 3.07 -15.61 4.80
N PRO A 199 4.39 -15.38 4.59
CA PRO A 199 5.44 -16.02 5.38
C PRO A 199 5.42 -15.59 6.85
N ALA A 200 4.88 -14.40 7.10
CA ALA A 200 4.69 -13.84 8.42
C ALA A 200 3.36 -13.09 8.44
N ARG A 201 2.88 -12.82 9.66
CA ARG A 201 1.72 -11.97 9.84
C ARG A 201 2.06 -10.52 9.53
N VAL A 202 1.33 -9.91 8.60
CA VAL A 202 1.64 -8.56 8.11
C VAL A 202 0.67 -7.53 8.66
N ASN A 203 1.18 -6.36 9.05
CA ASN A 203 0.42 -5.21 9.53
C ASN A 203 0.53 -4.09 8.49
N PRO A 204 -0.56 -3.79 7.76
CA PRO A 204 -0.56 -2.66 6.85
C PRO A 204 -0.65 -1.35 7.63
N ILE A 205 0.09 -0.34 7.18
CA ILE A 205 0.02 1.02 7.73
C ILE A 205 -0.17 1.98 6.56
N ALA A 206 -1.30 2.67 6.54
CA ALA A 206 -1.57 3.70 5.56
C ALA A 206 -0.87 5.01 5.92
N PHE A 207 -0.47 5.79 4.93
CA PHE A 207 0.03 7.15 5.11
C PHE A 207 -0.32 7.99 3.89
N LEU A 208 -0.40 9.32 4.04
CA LEU A 208 -0.64 10.16 2.88
C LEU A 208 0.66 10.46 2.17
N SER A 209 0.58 10.38 0.86
CA SER A 209 1.70 10.49 -0.05
C SER A 209 1.26 11.21 -1.32
N ARG A 210 2.18 11.36 -2.28
CA ARG A 210 1.90 12.06 -3.53
C ARG A 210 1.05 11.23 -4.49
N GLU A 211 1.16 9.91 -4.43
CA GLU A 211 0.58 8.95 -5.38
C GLU A 211 0.16 7.72 -4.58
N THR A 212 -0.91 7.03 -4.96
CA THR A 212 -1.31 5.79 -4.26
C THR A 212 -0.33 4.69 -4.65
N HIS A 213 0.33 4.06 -3.68
CA HIS A 213 1.35 3.06 -3.95
C HIS A 213 1.60 2.15 -2.76
N LEU A 214 2.11 0.96 -3.04
CA LEU A 214 2.75 0.10 -2.05
C LEU A 214 4.19 0.54 -1.79
N HIS A 215 4.58 0.62 -0.52
CA HIS A 215 5.96 0.85 -0.11
C HIS A 215 6.45 -0.33 0.73
N HIS A 216 7.37 -1.09 0.16
CA HIS A 216 7.96 -2.26 0.81
C HIS A 216 9.06 -1.84 1.78
N VAL A 217 9.03 -2.36 3.01
CA VAL A 217 10.10 -2.15 3.99
C VAL A 217 11.01 -3.38 4.03
N PRO A 218 12.25 -3.30 3.54
CA PRO A 218 13.10 -4.49 3.37
C PRO A 218 13.66 -5.06 4.69
N TYR A 219 13.45 -4.36 5.80
CA TYR A 219 14.03 -4.73 7.09
C TYR A 219 13.15 -5.64 7.94
N HIS A 220 11.89 -5.88 7.52
CA HIS A 220 10.95 -6.64 8.30
C HIS A 220 9.78 -7.17 7.47
N ASP A 221 9.43 -8.45 7.65
CA ASP A 221 8.39 -9.11 6.86
C ASP A 221 6.98 -8.89 7.39
N ASN A 222 6.80 -8.14 8.49
CA ASN A 222 5.50 -7.98 9.14
C ASN A 222 4.87 -6.61 8.97
N PHE A 223 5.46 -5.73 8.15
CA PHE A 223 4.89 -4.42 7.88
C PHE A 223 4.84 -4.18 6.38
N VAL A 224 3.74 -3.55 5.96
CA VAL A 224 3.62 -3.01 4.61
C VAL A 224 3.09 -1.59 4.71
N LEU A 225 3.74 -0.66 4.02
CA LEU A 225 3.31 0.74 4.00
C LEU A 225 2.46 0.98 2.76
N ILE A 226 1.32 1.63 2.92
CA ILE A 226 0.40 1.94 1.81
C ILE A 226 0.26 3.45 1.72
N GLY A 227 0.90 4.03 0.70
CA GLY A 227 0.74 5.44 0.39
C GLY A 227 -0.63 5.68 -0.24
N ILE A 228 -1.37 6.66 0.28
CA ILE A 228 -2.65 7.13 -0.27
C ILE A 228 -2.44 8.57 -0.73
N LYS A 229 -2.87 8.90 -1.95
CA LYS A 229 -2.59 10.22 -2.49
C LYS A 229 -3.36 11.35 -1.77
N TYR A 230 -2.67 12.45 -1.45
CA TYR A 230 -3.20 13.54 -0.61
C TYR A 230 -4.31 14.36 -1.25
N ASP A 231 -4.29 14.56 -2.58
CA ASP A 231 -5.31 15.32 -3.33
C ASP A 231 -6.72 14.69 -3.24
N HIS A 232 -6.76 13.46 -2.74
CA HIS A 232 -7.90 12.56 -2.79
C HIS A 232 -8.45 12.23 -1.43
N LEU A 233 -7.81 12.80 -0.39
CA LEU A 233 -8.53 13.10 0.82
C LEU A 233 -9.45 14.28 0.57
N PRO A 234 -10.63 14.33 1.20
CA PRO A 234 -11.50 15.50 1.10
C PRO A 234 -10.67 16.77 1.34
N PRO A 235 -10.68 17.75 0.40
CA PRO A 235 -10.24 19.08 0.75
C PRO A 235 -11.04 19.43 1.99
N ALA A 236 -10.33 19.81 3.05
CA ALA A 236 -10.91 20.11 4.35
C ALA A 236 -12.25 20.80 4.11
N ILE A 237 -13.32 20.19 4.65
CA ILE A 237 -14.55 20.92 4.93
C ILE A 237 -14.05 22.16 5.66
N ASN A 238 -13.91 23.26 4.94
CA ASN A 238 -13.68 24.55 5.49
C ASN A 238 -14.95 24.78 6.29
N GLN A 239 -14.95 24.40 7.57
CA GLN A 239 -16.04 24.67 8.51
C GLN A 239 -16.37 26.17 8.53
N ARG A 240 -15.47 27.03 8.03
CA ARG A 240 -15.70 28.46 7.84
C ARG A 240 -16.40 28.87 6.54
N ALA A 241 -16.37 28.04 5.49
CA ALA A 241 -17.00 28.36 4.21
C ALA A 241 -18.45 27.86 4.10
N TYR A 242 -18.80 26.83 4.87
CA TYR A 242 -20.15 26.27 4.92
C TYR A 242 -20.67 26.37 6.36
N GLY A 243 -21.25 27.52 6.70
CA GLY A 243 -21.85 27.74 8.02
C GLY A 243 -22.98 26.75 8.27
N ASP A 244 -23.04 26.21 9.49
CA ASP A 244 -24.14 25.40 10.08
C ASP A 244 -24.75 24.25 9.26
N GLN A 245 -24.25 23.94 8.06
CA GLN A 245 -24.78 22.83 7.27
C GLN A 245 -24.42 21.51 7.95
N ARG A 246 -25.47 20.71 8.15
CA ARG A 246 -25.35 19.39 8.77
C ARG A 246 -24.53 18.48 7.84
N LEU A 247 -23.73 17.59 8.43
CA LEU A 247 -22.81 16.71 7.70
C LEU A 247 -23.48 15.87 6.59
N ASP A 248 -24.80 15.67 6.69
CA ASP A 248 -25.70 14.99 5.77
C ASP A 248 -26.02 15.78 4.48
N GLU A 249 -25.62 17.05 4.38
CA GLU A 249 -25.83 17.90 3.19
C GLU A 249 -24.57 18.07 2.32
N LEU A 250 -23.43 17.53 2.74
CA LEU A 250 -22.19 17.61 1.97
C LEU A 250 -22.21 16.63 0.79
N PRO A 251 -21.67 17.00 -0.39
CA PRO A 251 -21.57 16.07 -1.50
C PRO A 251 -20.73 14.85 -1.09
N PRO A 252 -21.15 13.63 -1.46
CA PRO A 252 -20.45 12.41 -1.09
C PRO A 252 -19.01 12.44 -1.61
N LEU A 253 -18.09 11.96 -0.77
CA LEU A 253 -16.65 12.00 -0.98
C LEU A 253 -16.25 11.29 -2.29
N PRO A 254 -15.10 11.65 -2.91
CA PRO A 254 -14.46 10.80 -3.91
C PRO A 254 -13.82 9.59 -3.20
N THR A 255 -14.68 8.66 -2.80
CA THR A 255 -14.39 7.44 -2.06
C THR A 255 -13.68 6.36 -2.85
N PHE A 256 -13.64 6.54 -4.16
CA PHE A 256 -13.16 5.55 -5.08
C PHE A 256 -11.70 5.17 -4.77
N GLU A 257 -10.87 6.11 -4.35
CA GLU A 257 -9.45 5.82 -4.13
C GLU A 257 -9.15 4.98 -2.89
N LEU A 258 -10.03 5.00 -1.89
CA LEU A 258 -9.89 4.10 -0.75
C LEU A 258 -10.03 2.63 -1.19
N MET A 259 -10.71 2.36 -2.31
CA MET A 259 -10.79 1.00 -2.86
C MET A 259 -9.50 0.60 -3.58
N ALA A 260 -8.69 1.54 -4.06
CA ALA A 260 -7.38 1.21 -4.62
C ALA A 260 -6.47 0.52 -3.59
N ILE A 261 -6.71 0.68 -2.28
CA ILE A 261 -6.03 -0.05 -1.21
C ILE A 261 -6.05 -1.57 -1.45
N ALA A 262 -7.17 -2.14 -1.91
CA ALA A 262 -7.25 -3.58 -2.15
C ALA A 262 -6.40 -4.00 -3.36
N HIS A 263 -6.25 -3.13 -4.36
CA HIS A 263 -5.33 -3.34 -5.48
C HIS A 263 -3.86 -3.27 -5.02
N GLU A 264 -3.47 -2.25 -4.23
CA GLU A 264 -2.12 -2.14 -3.65
C GLU A 264 -1.77 -3.34 -2.76
N VAL A 265 -2.72 -3.82 -1.96
CA VAL A 265 -2.56 -5.06 -1.18
C VAL A 265 -2.39 -6.26 -2.11
N GLY A 266 -3.06 -6.29 -3.26
CA GLY A 266 -2.87 -7.30 -4.30
C GLY A 266 -1.43 -7.40 -4.79
N HIS A 267 -0.73 -6.27 -4.98
CA HIS A 267 0.70 -6.26 -5.29
C HIS A 267 1.53 -6.93 -4.20
N TYR A 268 1.25 -6.60 -2.93
CA TYR A 268 1.96 -7.21 -1.81
C TYR A 268 1.75 -8.73 -1.79
N VAL A 269 0.51 -9.19 -1.94
CA VAL A 269 0.16 -10.61 -1.99
C VAL A 269 0.85 -11.30 -3.17
N TYR A 270 0.91 -10.68 -4.34
CA TYR A 270 1.59 -11.23 -5.52
C TYR A 270 3.06 -11.60 -5.23
N HIS A 271 3.79 -10.70 -4.57
CA HIS A 271 5.22 -10.88 -4.30
C HIS A 271 5.50 -11.79 -3.10
N GLN A 272 4.65 -11.75 -2.08
CA GLN A 272 4.96 -12.35 -0.78
C GLN A 272 4.19 -13.63 -0.48
N ALA A 273 3.03 -13.86 -1.09
CA ALA A 273 2.22 -15.03 -0.78
C ALA A 273 2.75 -16.31 -1.42
N TRP A 274 2.59 -17.40 -0.69
CA TRP A 274 2.95 -18.75 -1.09
C TRP A 274 1.70 -19.60 -1.25
N ILE A 275 1.59 -20.29 -2.38
CA ILE A 275 0.52 -21.23 -2.66
C ILE A 275 1.17 -22.54 -3.13
N GLU A 276 0.83 -23.64 -2.47
CA GLU A 276 1.35 -24.99 -2.81
C GLU A 276 2.89 -25.07 -2.81
N GLY A 277 3.55 -24.30 -1.93
CA GLY A 277 5.00 -24.29 -1.81
C GLY A 277 5.74 -23.43 -2.84
N GLU A 278 5.02 -22.65 -3.65
CA GLU A 278 5.60 -21.72 -4.63
C GLU A 278 5.08 -20.29 -4.40
N ARG A 279 5.93 -19.28 -4.62
CA ARG A 279 5.51 -17.87 -4.61
C ARG A 279 4.61 -17.57 -5.80
N ILE A 280 3.55 -16.80 -5.59
CA ILE A 280 2.62 -16.41 -6.66
C ILE A 280 3.36 -15.74 -7.82
N ALA A 281 4.25 -14.79 -7.54
CA ALA A 281 5.05 -14.13 -8.58
C ALA A 281 5.90 -15.10 -9.42
N THR A 282 6.47 -16.14 -8.78
CA THR A 282 7.28 -17.16 -9.46
C THR A 282 6.42 -18.06 -10.35
N TRP A 283 5.31 -18.54 -9.81
CA TRP A 283 4.34 -19.32 -10.57
C TRP A 283 3.80 -18.54 -11.78
N SER A 284 3.36 -17.30 -11.55
CA SER A 284 2.84 -16.39 -12.59
C SER A 284 3.83 -16.21 -13.74
N ALA A 285 5.11 -15.96 -13.44
CA ALA A 285 6.15 -15.78 -14.44
C ALA A 285 6.43 -17.05 -15.28
N GLN A 286 6.15 -18.24 -14.74
CA GLN A 286 6.28 -19.51 -15.47
C GLN A 286 5.05 -19.81 -16.35
N GLN A 287 3.86 -19.42 -15.91
CA GLN A 287 2.61 -19.73 -16.61
C GLN A 287 2.28 -18.75 -17.72
N PHE A 288 2.63 -17.48 -17.52
CA PHE A 288 2.22 -16.41 -18.42
C PHE A 288 3.45 -15.68 -18.93
N ASP A 289 3.50 -15.38 -20.23
CA ASP A 289 4.49 -14.47 -20.81
C ASP A 289 3.81 -13.16 -21.17
N HIS A 290 3.55 -12.33 -20.15
CA HIS A 290 2.84 -11.07 -20.31
C HIS A 290 3.41 -9.99 -19.38
N PRO A 291 3.64 -8.74 -19.84
CA PRO A 291 4.20 -7.69 -18.97
C PRO A 291 3.26 -7.35 -17.81
N TRP A 292 1.95 -7.29 -18.06
CA TRP A 292 0.94 -6.90 -17.05
C TRP A 292 0.56 -7.99 -16.02
N ARG A 293 1.34 -9.08 -15.90
CA ARG A 293 1.00 -10.20 -14.99
C ARG A 293 0.66 -9.76 -13.57
N GLU A 294 1.47 -8.87 -13.03
CA GLU A 294 1.34 -8.35 -11.67
C GLU A 294 0.09 -7.47 -11.53
N GLU A 295 -0.10 -6.52 -12.44
CA GLU A 295 -1.29 -5.65 -12.47
C GLU A 295 -2.60 -6.43 -12.60
N ILE A 296 -2.65 -7.43 -13.50
CA ILE A 296 -3.83 -8.27 -13.67
C ILE A 296 -4.08 -9.10 -12.42
N PHE A 297 -3.04 -9.56 -11.74
CA PHE A 297 -3.19 -10.23 -10.46
C PHE A 297 -3.74 -9.28 -9.38
N ALA A 298 -3.18 -8.08 -9.27
CA ALA A 298 -3.61 -7.08 -8.29
C ALA A 298 -5.06 -6.62 -8.54
N ASP A 299 -5.46 -6.46 -9.80
CA ASP A 299 -6.86 -6.20 -10.20
C ASP A 299 -7.77 -7.41 -9.87
N CYS A 300 -7.32 -8.65 -10.11
CA CYS A 300 -8.07 -9.85 -9.76
C CYS A 300 -8.30 -9.96 -8.25
N TYR A 301 -7.22 -9.78 -7.47
CA TYR A 301 -7.27 -9.76 -6.02
C TYR A 301 -8.18 -8.63 -5.53
N GLY A 302 -8.00 -7.43 -6.06
CA GLY A 302 -8.83 -6.28 -5.77
C GLY A 302 -10.32 -6.55 -6.01
N CYS A 303 -10.70 -7.11 -7.16
CA CYS A 303 -12.09 -7.43 -7.47
C CYS A 303 -12.64 -8.57 -6.60
N LEU A 304 -11.81 -9.52 -6.16
CA LEU A 304 -12.24 -10.57 -5.25
C LEU A 304 -12.59 -10.01 -3.86
N ILE A 305 -11.81 -9.03 -3.39
CA ILE A 305 -12.01 -8.36 -2.09
C ILE A 305 -13.08 -7.26 -2.17
N GLY A 306 -12.91 -6.30 -3.07
CA GLY A 306 -13.72 -5.10 -3.23
C GLY A 306 -14.92 -5.27 -4.16
N GLY A 307 -15.04 -6.39 -4.87
CA GLY A 307 -16.12 -6.63 -5.82
C GLY A 307 -16.21 -5.55 -6.91
N PRO A 308 -17.42 -5.23 -7.37
CA PRO A 308 -17.64 -4.17 -8.33
C PRO A 308 -17.31 -2.77 -7.82
N LEU A 309 -17.29 -2.55 -6.50
CA LEU A 309 -16.94 -1.24 -5.94
C LEU A 309 -15.50 -0.86 -6.33
N LEU A 310 -14.57 -1.82 -6.28
CA LEU A 310 -13.19 -1.59 -6.72
C LEU A 310 -13.11 -1.30 -8.22
N ALA A 311 -13.84 -2.06 -9.05
CA ALA A 311 -13.84 -1.85 -10.49
C ALA A 311 -14.36 -0.45 -10.86
N LEU A 312 -15.48 -0.04 -10.25
CA LEU A 312 -16.05 1.30 -10.41
C LEU A 312 -15.09 2.39 -9.93
N SER A 313 -14.40 2.12 -8.84
CA SER A 313 -13.45 3.04 -8.26
C SER A 313 -12.24 3.28 -9.15
N LEU A 314 -11.64 2.22 -9.68
CA LEU A 314 -10.54 2.30 -10.65
C LEU A 314 -11.01 2.95 -11.95
N GLN A 315 -12.22 2.66 -12.43
CA GLN A 315 -12.77 3.34 -13.60
C GLN A 315 -12.95 4.84 -13.36
N ALA A 316 -13.40 5.27 -12.18
CA ALA A 316 -13.52 6.68 -11.83
C ALA A 316 -12.15 7.38 -11.78
N LEU A 317 -11.14 6.72 -11.22
CA LEU A 317 -9.74 7.17 -11.23
C LEU A 317 -9.23 7.41 -12.66
N LEU A 318 -9.44 6.44 -13.54
CA LEU A 318 -9.00 6.52 -14.94
C LEU A 318 -9.78 7.60 -15.70
N ALA A 319 -11.08 7.77 -15.42
CA ALA A 319 -11.90 8.81 -16.02
C ALA A 319 -11.49 10.23 -15.62
N TYR A 320 -10.84 10.40 -14.46
CA TYR A 320 -10.37 11.70 -13.98
C TYR A 320 -8.97 12.08 -14.51
N SER A 321 -8.25 11.14 -15.13
CA SER A 321 -6.94 11.40 -15.73
C SER A 321 -7.08 12.18 -17.04
N ASP A 322 -6.09 13.02 -17.38
CA ASP A 322 -6.06 13.79 -18.64
C ASP A 322 -6.14 12.85 -19.87
N ASP A 323 -6.75 13.29 -20.97
CA ASP A 323 -6.99 12.47 -22.16
C ASP A 323 -5.70 11.84 -22.72
N ASN A 324 -4.56 12.52 -22.56
CA ASN A 324 -3.25 12.00 -22.94
C ASN A 324 -2.79 10.82 -22.08
N ALA A 325 -3.20 10.78 -20.81
CA ALA A 325 -2.91 9.66 -19.91
C ALA A 325 -3.77 8.43 -20.25
N ALA A 326 -4.97 8.62 -20.82
CA ALA A 326 -5.88 7.54 -21.17
C ALA A 326 -5.29 6.53 -22.19
N CYS A 327 -4.45 7.03 -23.09
CA CYS A 327 -3.79 6.25 -24.15
C CYS A 327 -2.30 5.98 -23.87
N ALA A 328 -1.75 6.50 -22.78
CA ALA A 328 -0.35 6.28 -22.45
C ALA A 328 -0.11 4.79 -22.14
N ASN A 329 0.80 4.18 -22.90
CA ASN A 329 1.32 2.85 -22.61
C ASN A 329 2.74 3.03 -22.05
N ASP A 330 2.92 2.76 -20.77
CA ASP A 330 4.23 2.77 -20.13
C ASP A 330 4.95 1.41 -20.19
N GLY A 331 4.33 0.42 -20.82
CA GLY A 331 4.81 -0.95 -20.95
C GLY A 331 4.64 -1.80 -19.69
N ASP A 332 4.35 -1.18 -18.56
CA ASP A 332 4.28 -1.82 -17.24
C ASP A 332 2.82 -2.03 -16.80
N HIS A 333 1.87 -1.19 -17.26
CA HIS A 333 0.46 -1.26 -16.89
C HIS A 333 -0.48 -1.47 -18.10
N PRO A 334 -1.66 -2.11 -17.90
CA PRO A 334 -2.73 -2.04 -18.88
C PRO A 334 -3.09 -0.59 -19.15
N THR A 335 -3.24 -0.23 -20.43
CA THR A 335 -3.63 1.13 -20.80
C THR A 335 -4.95 1.49 -20.12
N ALA A 336 -5.09 2.74 -19.72
CA ALA A 336 -6.33 3.24 -19.10
C ALA A 336 -7.56 3.01 -20.00
N LEU A 337 -7.38 2.98 -21.33
CA LEU A 337 -8.39 2.58 -22.30
C LEU A 337 -8.91 1.14 -22.08
N LEU A 338 -8.01 0.18 -21.83
CA LEU A 338 -8.35 -1.24 -21.77
C LEU A 338 -8.68 -1.72 -20.34
N ARG A 339 -8.09 -1.11 -19.31
CA ARG A 339 -8.20 -1.59 -17.91
C ARG A 339 -9.64 -1.73 -17.38
N PRO A 340 -10.60 -0.83 -17.67
CA PRO A 340 -12.00 -1.04 -17.25
C PRO A 340 -12.67 -2.25 -17.90
N PHE A 341 -12.30 -2.59 -19.14
CA PHE A 341 -12.78 -3.81 -19.79
C PHE A 341 -12.18 -5.08 -19.18
N ILE A 342 -10.91 -5.01 -18.74
CA ILE A 342 -10.25 -6.08 -17.98
C ILE A 342 -10.95 -6.31 -16.64
N LEU A 343 -11.22 -5.26 -15.88
CA LEU A 343 -11.96 -5.34 -14.60
C LEU A 343 -13.33 -5.98 -14.77
N SER A 344 -14.04 -5.64 -15.85
CA SER A 344 -15.31 -6.27 -16.19
C SER A 344 -15.16 -7.75 -16.53
N GLU A 345 -14.09 -8.15 -17.22
CA GLU A 345 -13.79 -9.56 -17.50
C GLU A 345 -13.46 -10.35 -16.24
N ILE A 346 -12.74 -9.76 -15.30
CA ILE A 346 -12.47 -10.34 -13.98
C ILE A 346 -13.79 -10.59 -13.23
N LEU A 347 -14.69 -9.60 -13.19
CA LEU A 347 -15.99 -9.75 -12.53
C LEU A 347 -16.86 -10.83 -13.19
N ARG A 348 -16.87 -10.94 -14.53
CA ARG A 348 -17.54 -12.04 -15.24
C ARG A 348 -16.95 -13.39 -14.87
N THR A 349 -15.62 -13.47 -14.78
CA THR A 349 -14.91 -14.70 -14.43
C THR A 349 -15.26 -15.15 -13.01
N LEU A 350 -15.25 -14.24 -12.03
CA LEU A 350 -15.68 -14.53 -10.67
C LEU A 350 -17.14 -15.02 -10.63
N ALA A 351 -18.03 -14.39 -11.41
CA ALA A 351 -19.41 -14.81 -11.53
C ALA A 351 -19.61 -16.18 -12.19
N ALA A 352 -18.75 -16.54 -13.14
CA ALA A 352 -18.78 -17.86 -13.77
C ALA A 352 -18.28 -18.95 -12.81
N LEU A 353 -17.23 -18.67 -12.03
CA LEU A 353 -16.62 -19.63 -11.10
C LEU A 353 -17.44 -19.86 -9.83
N GLN A 354 -18.06 -18.81 -9.28
CA GLN A 354 -18.86 -18.89 -8.05
C GLN A 354 -20.10 -17.96 -8.14
N PRO A 355 -21.12 -18.30 -8.94
CA PRO A 355 -22.27 -17.43 -9.23
C PRO A 355 -23.08 -17.05 -8.00
N ASP A 356 -23.21 -17.95 -7.02
CA ASP A 356 -23.96 -17.69 -5.79
C ASP A 356 -23.25 -16.67 -4.88
N ARG A 357 -21.90 -16.67 -4.92
CA ARG A 357 -21.08 -15.77 -4.11
C ARG A 357 -20.74 -14.47 -4.82
N TYR A 358 -20.62 -14.47 -6.14
CA TYR A 358 -20.20 -13.31 -6.92
C TYR A 358 -21.15 -13.07 -8.10
N PRO A 359 -22.39 -12.63 -7.89
CA PRO A 359 -23.39 -12.43 -8.95
C PRO A 359 -23.13 -11.18 -9.81
N PHE A 360 -21.90 -11.00 -10.31
CA PHE A 360 -21.42 -9.76 -10.92
C PHE A 360 -21.65 -9.62 -12.43
N ALA A 361 -22.23 -10.63 -13.09
CA ALA A 361 -22.40 -10.62 -14.55
C ALA A 361 -23.17 -9.39 -15.06
N GLY A 362 -24.20 -8.94 -14.32
CA GLY A 362 -24.96 -7.73 -14.65
C GLY A 362 -24.13 -6.45 -14.49
N VAL A 363 -23.41 -6.32 -13.36
CA VAL A 363 -22.60 -5.13 -13.07
C VAL A 363 -21.41 -5.01 -14.02
N ALA A 364 -20.78 -6.12 -14.39
CA ALA A 364 -19.70 -6.13 -15.39
C ALA A 364 -20.17 -5.61 -16.76
N ARG A 365 -21.41 -5.91 -17.15
CA ARG A 365 -22.01 -5.36 -18.38
C ARG A 365 -22.18 -3.85 -18.28
N GLN A 366 -22.72 -3.38 -17.16
CA GLN A 366 -22.96 -1.95 -16.92
C GLN A 366 -21.66 -1.15 -16.84
N LEU A 367 -20.61 -1.72 -16.25
CA LEU A 367 -19.26 -1.14 -16.20
C LEU A 367 -18.73 -0.86 -17.61
N ASN A 368 -18.80 -1.86 -18.49
CA ASN A 368 -18.40 -1.72 -19.89
C ASN A 368 -19.21 -0.66 -20.64
N GLU A 369 -20.53 -0.64 -20.47
CA GLU A 369 -21.41 0.35 -21.10
C GLU A 369 -21.08 1.77 -20.62
N ASN A 370 -20.88 1.94 -19.30
CA ASN A 370 -20.47 3.19 -18.70
C ASN A 370 -19.12 3.66 -19.22
N TRP A 371 -18.15 2.76 -19.32
CA TRP A 371 -16.83 3.10 -19.81
C TRP A 371 -16.87 3.51 -21.28
N ALA A 372 -17.62 2.79 -22.12
CA ALA A 372 -17.84 3.18 -23.50
C ALA A 372 -18.47 4.57 -23.62
N MET A 373 -19.43 4.92 -22.76
CA MET A 373 -19.99 6.27 -22.69
C MET A 373 -18.97 7.32 -22.24
N THR A 374 -18.14 7.01 -21.24
CA THR A 374 -17.05 7.91 -20.80
C THR A 374 -16.06 8.16 -21.93
N LEU A 375 -15.61 7.11 -22.62
CA LEU A 375 -14.73 7.21 -23.78
C LEU A 375 -15.34 8.08 -24.88
N GLN A 376 -16.64 7.92 -25.17
CA GLN A 376 -17.34 8.77 -26.14
C GLN A 376 -17.38 10.25 -25.72
N ARG A 377 -17.54 10.55 -24.42
CA ARG A 377 -17.49 11.92 -23.90
C ARG A 377 -16.09 12.54 -24.04
N HIS A 378 -15.05 11.72 -23.96
CA HIS A 378 -13.65 12.14 -24.19
C HIS A 378 -13.30 12.17 -25.69
N GLY A 379 -14.29 12.03 -26.59
CA GLY A 379 -14.09 12.18 -28.03
C GLY A 379 -13.58 10.92 -28.74
N HIS A 380 -13.50 9.78 -28.06
CA HIS A 380 -13.25 8.49 -28.69
C HIS A 380 -14.49 7.99 -29.42
N ARG A 381 -14.31 7.28 -30.54
CA ARG A 381 -15.43 6.60 -31.20
C ARG A 381 -15.48 5.16 -30.74
N VAL A 382 -16.61 4.74 -30.18
CA VAL A 382 -16.84 3.35 -29.77
C VAL A 382 -17.89 2.72 -30.68
N ALA A 383 -17.55 1.58 -31.29
CA ALA A 383 -18.44 0.81 -32.17
C ALA A 383 -18.54 -0.66 -31.69
N GLY A 384 -19.69 -1.31 -31.90
CA GLY A 384 -19.90 -2.71 -31.50
C GLY A 384 -20.61 -2.87 -30.13
N ALA A 385 -20.58 -4.09 -29.60
CA ALA A 385 -21.26 -4.47 -28.36
C ALA A 385 -20.32 -4.29 -27.15
N ALA A 386 -20.24 -3.06 -26.63
CA ALA A 386 -19.42 -2.76 -25.46
C ALA A 386 -19.79 -3.62 -24.24
N SER A 387 -21.09 -3.87 -24.04
CA SER A 387 -21.67 -4.72 -22.99
C SER A 387 -20.92 -6.04 -22.77
N ASP A 388 -20.45 -6.66 -23.86
CA ASP A 388 -19.78 -7.97 -23.84
C ASP A 388 -18.26 -7.87 -24.00
N GLY A 389 -17.71 -6.64 -23.99
CA GLY A 389 -16.29 -6.39 -24.27
C GLY A 389 -15.94 -6.65 -25.74
N GLN A 390 -16.93 -6.63 -26.62
CA GLN A 390 -16.80 -6.86 -28.06
C GLN A 390 -17.03 -5.55 -28.81
N CYS A 391 -16.18 -4.55 -28.53
CA CYS A 391 -16.22 -3.26 -29.17
C CYS A 391 -14.85 -2.87 -29.76
N ILE A 392 -14.91 -1.91 -30.67
CA ILE A 392 -13.76 -1.22 -31.26
C ILE A 392 -13.76 0.19 -30.69
N VAL A 393 -12.64 0.58 -30.09
CA VAL A 393 -12.42 1.94 -29.60
C VAL A 393 -11.42 2.61 -30.53
N GLN A 394 -11.87 3.63 -31.26
CA GLN A 394 -10.99 4.49 -32.03
C GLN A 394 -10.57 5.67 -31.16
N ALA A 395 -9.29 5.72 -30.84
CA ALA A 395 -8.66 6.79 -30.08
C ALA A 395 -8.73 8.12 -30.84
N HIS A 396 -8.60 9.26 -30.13
CA HIS A 396 -8.57 10.58 -30.78
C HIS A 396 -7.39 10.72 -31.75
N SER A 397 -6.30 9.98 -31.51
CA SER A 397 -5.14 9.85 -32.40
C SER A 397 -5.45 9.17 -33.73
N GLY A 398 -6.63 8.55 -33.87
CA GLY A 398 -7.05 7.76 -35.03
C GLY A 398 -6.71 6.26 -34.92
N GLU A 399 -5.98 5.84 -33.89
CA GLU A 399 -5.65 4.44 -33.64
C GLU A 399 -6.89 3.65 -33.21
N GLU A 400 -7.07 2.44 -33.76
CA GLU A 400 -8.20 1.58 -33.45
C GLU A 400 -7.77 0.41 -32.56
N TYR A 401 -8.51 0.23 -31.47
CA TYR A 401 -8.30 -0.82 -30.48
C TYR A 401 -9.49 -1.76 -30.48
N GLU A 402 -9.29 -3.00 -30.94
CA GLU A 402 -10.29 -4.06 -30.82
C GLU A 402 -10.21 -4.69 -29.43
N VAL A 403 -11.19 -4.39 -28.57
CA VAL A 403 -11.19 -4.82 -27.16
C VAL A 403 -11.27 -6.34 -27.04
N GLY A 404 -12.09 -7.00 -27.86
CA GLY A 404 -12.27 -8.46 -27.81
C GLY A 404 -10.96 -9.24 -28.03
N PRO A 405 -10.23 -8.97 -29.13
CA PRO A 405 -8.88 -9.48 -29.37
C PRO A 405 -7.86 -9.09 -28.30
N ALA A 406 -7.86 -7.84 -27.82
CA ALA A 406 -6.94 -7.39 -26.78
C ALA A 406 -7.13 -8.15 -25.44
N LEU A 407 -8.38 -8.51 -25.10
CA LEU A 407 -8.70 -9.31 -23.92
C LEU A 407 -8.42 -10.81 -24.10
N ALA A 408 -8.40 -11.31 -25.34
CA ALA A 408 -8.23 -12.75 -25.62
C ALA A 408 -7.02 -13.40 -24.93
N PRO A 409 -5.80 -12.82 -24.96
CA PRO A 409 -4.65 -13.39 -24.25
C PRO A 409 -4.74 -13.25 -22.73
N LEU A 410 -5.53 -12.30 -22.21
CA LEU A 410 -5.68 -12.05 -20.77
C LEU A 410 -6.68 -12.98 -20.10
N ARG A 411 -7.70 -13.47 -20.83
CA ARG A 411 -8.75 -14.34 -20.30
C ARG A 411 -8.23 -15.60 -19.59
N PRO A 412 -7.30 -16.39 -20.15
CA PRO A 412 -6.76 -17.56 -19.45
C PRO A 412 -6.00 -17.18 -18.17
N MET A 413 -5.28 -16.05 -18.18
CA MET A 413 -4.55 -15.53 -17.01
C MET A 413 -5.51 -15.08 -15.90
N ILE A 414 -6.54 -14.30 -16.25
CA ILE A 414 -7.61 -13.88 -15.32
C ILE A 414 -8.29 -15.09 -14.69
N HIS A 415 -8.65 -16.10 -15.50
CA HIS A 415 -9.27 -17.34 -15.02
C HIS A 415 -8.37 -18.09 -14.04
N ALA A 416 -7.10 -18.29 -14.39
CA ALA A 416 -6.15 -19.00 -13.55
C ALA A 416 -5.88 -18.27 -12.22
N TYR A 417 -5.75 -16.95 -12.23
CA TYR A 417 -5.65 -16.16 -11.01
C TYR A 417 -6.91 -16.27 -10.15
N ALA A 418 -8.09 -16.10 -10.75
CA ALA A 418 -9.35 -16.19 -10.02
C ALA A 418 -9.54 -17.59 -9.39
N GLU A 419 -9.32 -18.67 -10.13
CA GLU A 419 -9.39 -20.04 -9.59
C GLU A 419 -8.40 -20.24 -8.43
N ARG A 420 -7.14 -19.85 -8.61
CA ARG A 420 -6.10 -20.06 -7.60
C ARG A 420 -6.40 -19.27 -6.33
N LEU A 421 -6.82 -18.02 -6.46
CA LEU A 421 -7.21 -17.18 -5.33
C LEU A 421 -8.45 -17.72 -4.62
N LEU A 422 -9.50 -18.12 -5.35
CA LEU A 422 -10.72 -18.68 -4.75
C LEU A 422 -10.48 -20.01 -4.03
N ALA A 423 -9.51 -20.79 -4.47
CA ALA A 423 -9.16 -22.06 -3.83
C ALA A 423 -8.36 -21.90 -2.52
N HIS A 424 -7.59 -20.80 -2.38
CA HIS A 424 -6.59 -20.66 -1.31
C HIS A 424 -6.84 -19.50 -0.36
N LEU A 425 -7.50 -18.44 -0.82
CA LEU A 425 -7.96 -17.39 0.09
C LEU A 425 -9.07 -17.98 0.93
N SER A 426 -8.83 -18.09 2.22
CA SER A 426 -9.88 -18.52 3.14
C SER A 426 -10.72 -17.29 3.50
N PRO A 427 -12.01 -17.23 3.09
CA PRO A 427 -12.90 -16.16 3.55
C PRO A 427 -13.04 -16.20 5.08
N ASP A 428 -12.82 -17.39 5.65
CA ASP A 428 -12.89 -17.74 7.06
C ASP A 428 -11.48 -17.87 7.70
N ALA A 429 -10.41 -17.39 7.04
CA ALA A 429 -9.02 -17.43 7.51
C ALA A 429 -8.80 -16.82 8.91
N TRP A 430 -9.79 -16.07 9.37
CA TRP A 430 -9.84 -15.52 10.71
C TRP A 430 -10.27 -16.65 11.64
N ASP A 431 -9.29 -17.33 12.22
CA ASP A 431 -9.47 -18.41 13.20
C ASP A 431 -10.57 -18.05 14.22
N GLU A 432 -11.75 -18.69 14.08
CA GLU A 432 -12.92 -18.42 14.91
C GLU A 432 -12.66 -18.71 16.39
N ALA A 433 -11.65 -19.54 16.70
CA ALA A 433 -11.27 -19.87 18.07
C ALA A 433 -10.46 -18.77 18.77
N ALA A 434 -9.83 -17.85 18.02
CA ALA A 434 -8.94 -16.81 18.54
C ALA A 434 -9.57 -15.40 18.55
N ALA A 435 -10.72 -15.18 17.92
CA ALA A 435 -11.34 -13.86 17.76
C ALA A 435 -12.75 -13.80 18.37
N PRO A 436 -12.94 -13.27 19.59
CA PRO A 436 -14.27 -12.96 20.08
C PRO A 436 -14.78 -11.74 19.31
N LYS A 437 -15.61 -12.03 18.29
CA LYS A 437 -16.27 -11.15 17.30
C LYS A 437 -15.57 -11.18 15.95
N ARG A 438 -16.24 -11.76 14.94
CA ARG A 438 -15.90 -11.60 13.52
C ARG A 438 -15.74 -10.09 13.24
N PRO A 439 -14.73 -9.65 12.46
CA PRO A 439 -14.81 -8.31 11.87
C PRO A 439 -16.14 -8.21 11.12
N PRO A 440 -16.71 -7.01 10.96
CA PRO A 440 -17.78 -6.87 9.99
C PRO A 440 -17.23 -7.36 8.67
N ARG A 441 -17.93 -8.33 8.08
CA ARG A 441 -17.76 -8.65 6.68
C ARG A 441 -17.75 -7.34 5.91
N LEU A 442 -16.88 -7.21 4.91
CA LEU A 442 -16.92 -6.04 4.03
C LEU A 442 -18.39 -5.85 3.61
N PRO A 443 -19.04 -4.71 3.86
CA PRO A 443 -20.50 -4.60 3.82
C PRO A 443 -21.14 -5.11 2.51
N TRP A 444 -20.41 -5.04 1.41
CA TRP A 444 -20.83 -5.50 0.09
C TRP A 444 -20.66 -7.01 -0.14
N THR A 445 -20.00 -7.75 0.75
CA THR A 445 -19.91 -9.22 0.68
C THR A 445 -21.17 -9.91 1.21
N ASP A 446 -21.99 -9.21 2.01
CA ASP A 446 -23.29 -9.71 2.48
C ASP A 446 -24.46 -9.30 1.57
N ALA A 447 -24.33 -8.15 0.89
CA ALA A 447 -25.26 -7.70 -0.13
C ALA A 447 -24.47 -6.99 -1.24
N HIS A 448 -24.20 -7.71 -2.33
CA HIS A 448 -23.57 -7.10 -3.49
C HIS A 448 -24.50 -6.01 -4.04
N PRO A 449 -23.98 -4.79 -4.29
CA PRO A 449 -24.79 -3.74 -4.90
C PRO A 449 -25.34 -4.27 -6.22
N ALA A 450 -26.67 -4.31 -6.35
CA ALA A 450 -27.32 -4.82 -7.55
C ALA A 450 -27.13 -3.85 -8.74
N ASP A 451 -26.88 -2.57 -8.43
CA ASP A 451 -26.64 -1.49 -9.39
C ASP A 451 -25.74 -0.37 -8.81
N LEU A 452 -25.51 0.67 -9.62
CA LEU A 452 -24.69 1.83 -9.27
C LEU A 452 -25.30 2.71 -8.16
N HIS A 453 -26.61 2.67 -7.97
CA HIS A 453 -27.26 3.45 -6.91
C HIS A 453 -27.03 2.80 -5.55
N ASP A 454 -27.04 1.46 -5.51
CA ASP A 454 -26.55 0.71 -4.35
C ASP A 454 -25.07 0.99 -4.09
N TYR A 455 -24.24 1.13 -5.14
CA TYR A 455 -22.85 1.57 -5.01
C TYR A 455 -22.75 2.93 -4.33
N ASP A 456 -23.45 3.97 -4.82
CA ASP A 456 -23.39 5.31 -4.23
C ASP A 456 -23.80 5.29 -2.76
N ARG A 457 -24.83 4.50 -2.42
CA ARG A 457 -25.27 4.31 -1.03
C ARG A 457 -24.23 3.60 -0.17
N VAL A 458 -23.62 2.53 -0.68
CA VAL A 458 -22.57 1.79 0.05
C VAL A 458 -21.34 2.67 0.23
N MET A 459 -20.88 3.36 -0.81
CA MET A 459 -19.77 4.31 -0.71
C MET A 459 -20.09 5.45 0.27
N ALA A 460 -21.32 5.99 0.23
CA ALA A 460 -21.79 6.99 1.19
C ALA A 460 -21.85 6.45 2.62
N ALA A 461 -22.18 5.17 2.82
CA ALA A 461 -22.17 4.51 4.12
C ALA A 461 -20.74 4.20 4.61
N MET A 462 -19.82 3.87 3.70
CA MET A 462 -18.41 3.64 3.99
C MET A 462 -17.66 4.92 4.36
N THR A 463 -18.04 6.03 3.73
CA THR A 463 -17.64 7.38 4.17
C THR A 463 -18.38 7.86 5.37
N GLY A 464 -19.60 7.37 5.50
CA GLY A 464 -20.32 7.37 6.74
C GLY A 464 -19.46 6.63 7.75
N PHE A 465 -19.56 7.08 8.98
CA PHE A 465 -18.69 6.64 10.06
C PHE A 465 -18.81 5.14 10.41
N GLU A 466 -19.64 4.34 9.72
CA GLU A 466 -19.95 2.94 10.06
C GLU A 466 -18.73 2.00 10.06
N LEU A 467 -17.85 2.07 9.04
CA LEU A 467 -16.59 1.32 9.04
C LEU A 467 -15.59 1.84 10.09
N ALA A 468 -15.63 3.14 10.38
CA ALA A 468 -14.81 3.70 11.46
C ALA A 468 -15.26 3.17 12.84
N PHE A 469 -16.52 2.81 13.00
CA PHE A 469 -17.10 2.27 14.24
C PHE A 469 -17.00 0.76 14.40
N ALA A 470 -16.90 0.05 13.29
CA ALA A 470 -16.73 -1.38 13.30
C ALA A 470 -15.49 -1.78 14.12
N PRO A 471 -15.63 -2.54 15.22
CA PRO A 471 -14.47 -3.08 15.91
C PRO A 471 -13.74 -4.01 14.95
N ILE A 472 -12.46 -3.72 14.68
CA ILE A 472 -11.60 -4.68 14.01
C ILE A 472 -11.01 -5.54 15.12
N PRO A 473 -11.17 -6.86 15.09
CA PRO A 473 -10.69 -7.67 16.17
C PRO A 473 -9.16 -7.49 16.30
N ASN A 474 -8.74 -7.37 17.54
CA ASN A 474 -7.35 -7.11 17.87
C ASN A 474 -6.55 -8.34 17.48
N HIS A 475 -5.62 -8.14 16.55
CA HIS A 475 -4.76 -9.23 16.15
C HIS A 475 -3.27 -8.87 16.05
N ALA A 476 -2.58 -9.30 17.10
CA ALA A 476 -1.14 -9.51 17.27
C ALA A 476 -0.16 -8.32 17.19
N LEU A 477 0.91 -8.55 17.95
CA LEU A 477 2.21 -7.89 17.91
C LEU A 477 3.26 -8.94 17.58
N VAL A 478 4.42 -8.51 17.06
CA VAL A 478 5.35 -9.34 16.30
C VAL A 478 6.70 -9.56 16.98
N GLY A 479 7.18 -10.79 16.77
CA GLY A 479 8.56 -11.28 16.66
C GLY A 479 9.70 -10.28 16.74
N TYR A 480 10.27 -10.02 17.92
CA TYR A 480 11.59 -9.39 17.99
C TYR A 480 12.70 -10.44 18.10
N GLY A 481 13.45 -10.67 17.02
CA GLY A 481 14.69 -11.43 17.10
C GLY A 481 14.98 -12.35 15.91
N GLY A 482 15.69 -11.80 14.93
CA GLY A 482 16.24 -12.56 13.81
C GLY A 482 16.75 -11.60 12.76
N VAL A 483 17.91 -10.98 13.01
CA VAL A 483 18.57 -10.07 12.06
C VAL A 483 18.78 -10.83 10.75
N ASN A 484 17.99 -10.51 9.74
CA ASN A 484 17.95 -11.24 8.48
C ASN A 484 19.07 -10.71 7.56
N GLN A 485 20.32 -11.02 7.92
CA GLN A 485 21.49 -10.71 7.08
C GLN A 485 21.32 -11.29 5.67
N ALA A 486 20.61 -12.42 5.55
CA ALA A 486 20.19 -13.00 4.27
C ALA A 486 19.21 -12.11 3.49
N GLY A 487 18.26 -11.46 4.18
CA GLY A 487 17.34 -10.49 3.57
C GLY A 487 18.10 -9.27 3.02
N LEU A 488 19.00 -8.69 3.81
CA LEU A 488 19.85 -7.58 3.35
C LEU A 488 20.68 -7.96 2.13
N GLN A 489 21.33 -9.13 2.14
CA GLN A 489 22.11 -9.60 1.01
C GLN A 489 21.22 -9.82 -0.23
N GLN A 490 20.04 -10.43 -0.07
CA GLN A 490 19.06 -10.58 -1.15
C GLN A 490 18.65 -9.21 -1.74
N TYR A 491 18.43 -8.19 -0.91
CA TYR A 491 18.10 -6.84 -1.37
C TYR A 491 19.26 -6.15 -2.09
N ILE A 492 20.48 -6.26 -1.56
CA ILE A 492 21.69 -5.74 -2.21
C ILE A 492 21.90 -6.42 -3.56
N ASP A 493 21.73 -7.75 -3.63
CA ASP A 493 21.87 -8.55 -4.85
C ASP A 493 20.78 -8.20 -5.89
N GLN A 494 19.57 -7.86 -5.45
CA GLN A 494 18.48 -7.38 -6.31
C GLN A 494 18.74 -5.98 -6.87
N TRP A 495 19.43 -5.10 -6.13
CA TRP A 495 19.69 -3.73 -6.56
C TRP A 495 20.77 -3.60 -7.65
N ARG A 496 21.70 -4.57 -7.76
CA ARG A 496 22.81 -4.59 -8.73
C ARG A 496 23.44 -3.19 -8.91
N ASP A 497 23.67 -2.73 -10.15
CA ASP A 497 24.24 -1.40 -10.44
C ASP A 497 23.19 -0.28 -10.52
N SER A 498 21.90 -0.61 -10.40
CA SER A 498 20.77 0.28 -10.73
C SER A 498 20.08 0.90 -9.52
N GLY A 499 20.39 0.48 -8.29
CA GLY A 499 19.71 0.96 -7.08
C GLY A 499 18.22 0.55 -7.03
N PRO A 500 17.46 0.95 -5.98
CA PRO A 500 16.06 0.61 -5.87
C PRO A 500 15.27 1.30 -6.99
N LEU A 501 14.85 0.51 -7.97
CA LEU A 501 13.62 0.81 -8.71
C LEU A 501 12.49 0.58 -7.72
N THR A 502 11.70 1.62 -7.46
CA THR A 502 10.47 1.53 -6.67
C THR A 502 9.59 0.41 -7.23
N ILE A 503 9.54 -0.73 -6.56
CA ILE A 503 8.54 -1.76 -6.83
C ILE A 503 7.20 -1.12 -6.46
N GLY A 504 6.35 -0.87 -7.45
CA GLY A 504 5.08 -0.13 -7.30
C GLY A 504 5.17 1.39 -7.35
N GLY A 505 6.34 1.99 -7.62
CA GLY A 505 6.40 3.42 -7.90
C GLY A 505 6.08 3.66 -9.37
N HIS A 506 4.93 4.28 -9.63
CA HIS A 506 4.48 4.76 -10.93
C HIS A 506 5.65 5.43 -11.65
N LYS A 507 6.22 4.77 -12.67
CA LYS A 507 7.17 5.46 -13.55
C LYS A 507 6.37 6.56 -14.25
N ARG A 508 6.64 7.82 -13.90
CA ARG A 508 6.26 8.90 -14.81
C ARG A 508 6.95 8.61 -16.14
N PRO A 509 6.24 8.74 -17.28
CA PRO A 509 6.90 8.67 -18.56
C PRO A 509 8.00 9.72 -18.57
N LEU A 510 9.26 9.26 -18.62
CA LEU A 510 10.35 10.10 -19.05
C LEU A 510 9.95 10.57 -20.44
N SER A 511 9.93 11.89 -20.65
CA SER A 511 9.63 12.50 -21.93
C SER A 511 10.79 12.26 -22.89
N ASP A 512 11.07 11.01 -23.21
CA ASP A 512 12.03 10.60 -24.20
C ASP A 512 11.24 10.13 -25.41
N GLY A 513 11.11 11.04 -26.37
CA GLY A 513 10.49 10.76 -27.65
C GLY A 513 11.32 9.73 -28.39
N GLU A 514 10.84 8.50 -28.45
CA GLU A 514 11.03 7.61 -29.58
C GLU A 514 10.02 6.46 -29.48
N GLY A 515 9.08 6.45 -30.42
CA GLY A 515 7.99 5.49 -30.47
C GLY A 515 8.49 4.06 -30.62
N ARG A 516 7.94 3.18 -29.81
CA ARG A 516 7.73 1.78 -30.17
C ARG A 516 6.26 1.45 -29.99
N ALA A 517 5.60 1.29 -31.12
CA ALA A 517 4.27 0.70 -31.20
C ALA A 517 4.33 -0.78 -30.75
N LEU A 518 3.22 -1.23 -30.20
CA LEU A 518 2.89 -2.60 -29.78
C LEU A 518 3.25 -3.66 -30.83
#